data_AF-A0A0S8E0M6-F1
#
_entry.id   AF-A0A0S8E0M6-F1
#
_cell.length_a   1.000
_cell.length_b   1.000
_cell.length_c   1.000
_cell.angle_alpha   90.00
_cell.angle_beta   90.00
_cell.angle_gamma   90.00
#
_symmetry.space_group_name_H-M   'P 1'
#
loop_
_entity.id
_entity.type
_entity.pdbx_description
1 polymer ?
#
loop_
_entity_poly.entity_id
_entity_poly.type
_entity_poly.pdbx_seq_one_letter_code
_entity_poly.pdbx_strand_id
1 'polypeptide(L)'
;MALEELRGFGSFERLNEKIASFPRIEGEEGIDALFAQVIDRLEMELDADIVGNVLALICCSRQGLSEGELEELLGQIGAGPADEEERAGQLQVLLRQLRRHLLRRGQYLDFFHRSLYKAVHVRYLSEEDAENQAHRHLAAYFGLETHPSGRAAWASIGPRGLSEVVYHQTKACLWPEVERALCDLRFVRAKCAAGLTDGLISDYDLLEAGPAQPDPPLQTAWRRRGAYGARCPHCRAWHE
;
A
#
# COMPACT_ATOMS: atom_id res chain seq x y z
N MET A 1 -15.19 -16.14 -18.99
CA MET A 1 -15.65 -14.89 -18.34
C MET A 1 -17.18 -14.78 -18.29
N ALA A 2 -17.92 -14.56 -19.40
CA ALA A 2 -19.39 -14.52 -19.33
C ALA A 2 -20.03 -15.86 -18.88
N LEU A 3 -19.51 -17.00 -19.34
CA LEU A 3 -19.90 -18.33 -18.87
C LEU A 3 -19.51 -18.62 -17.41
N GLU A 4 -18.58 -17.85 -16.85
CA GLU A 4 -18.09 -18.04 -15.47
C GLU A 4 -18.96 -17.31 -14.46
N GLU A 5 -19.47 -16.12 -14.82
CA GLU A 5 -20.53 -15.43 -14.07
C GLU A 5 -21.85 -16.23 -14.05
N LEU A 6 -22.17 -16.92 -15.15
CA LEU A 6 -23.37 -17.78 -15.21
C LEU A 6 -23.25 -19.04 -14.34
N ARG A 7 -22.04 -19.54 -14.06
CA ARG A 7 -21.83 -20.70 -13.17
C ARG A 7 -21.99 -20.37 -11.69
N GLY A 8 -21.89 -19.10 -11.30
CA GLY A 8 -22.19 -18.64 -9.94
C GLY A 8 -23.68 -18.39 -9.69
N PHE A 9 -24.50 -18.39 -10.74
CA PHE A 9 -25.93 -18.10 -10.67
C PHE A 9 -26.72 -19.39 -10.40
N GLY A 10 -27.14 -19.58 -9.15
CA GLY A 10 -27.90 -20.77 -8.69
C GLY A 10 -29.38 -20.82 -9.11
N SER A 11 -29.83 -19.98 -10.05
CA SER A 11 -31.20 -20.02 -10.57
C SER A 11 -31.22 -19.85 -12.09
N PHE A 12 -31.51 -20.95 -12.79
CA PHE A 12 -31.64 -21.00 -14.25
C PHE A 12 -32.78 -20.11 -14.79
N GLU A 13 -33.70 -19.67 -13.94
CA GLU A 13 -34.87 -18.87 -14.32
C GLU A 13 -34.52 -17.41 -14.67
N ARG A 14 -33.45 -16.86 -14.07
CA ARG A 14 -32.99 -15.47 -14.32
C ARG A 14 -31.77 -15.37 -15.25
N LEU A 15 -31.41 -16.49 -15.89
CA LEU A 15 -30.24 -16.60 -16.75
C LEU A 15 -30.31 -15.65 -17.95
N ASN A 16 -31.48 -15.49 -18.57
CA ASN A 16 -31.67 -14.60 -19.71
C ASN A 16 -31.61 -13.11 -19.34
N GLU A 17 -32.06 -12.74 -18.14
CA GLU A 17 -31.94 -11.38 -17.62
C GLU A 17 -30.47 -11.05 -17.31
N LYS A 18 -29.72 -12.00 -16.75
CA LYS A 18 -28.27 -11.90 -16.51
C LYS A 18 -27.46 -11.83 -17.82
N ILE A 19 -27.85 -12.58 -18.84
CA ILE A 19 -27.24 -12.50 -20.18
C ILE A 19 -27.53 -11.14 -20.81
N ALA A 20 -28.74 -10.60 -20.63
CA ALA A 20 -29.12 -9.28 -21.13
C ALA A 20 -28.43 -8.13 -20.38
N SER A 21 -28.00 -8.34 -19.12
CA SER A 21 -27.28 -7.34 -18.34
C SER A 21 -25.79 -7.24 -18.67
N PHE A 22 -25.23 -8.22 -19.39
CA PHE A 22 -23.81 -8.15 -19.79
C PHE A 22 -23.56 -6.97 -20.72
N PRO A 23 -22.42 -6.27 -20.58
CA PRO A 23 -22.02 -5.24 -21.51
C PRO A 23 -22.00 -5.80 -22.93
N ARG A 24 -22.72 -5.17 -23.85
CA ARG A 24 -22.69 -5.52 -25.29
C ARG A 24 -21.43 -5.01 -25.99
N ILE A 25 -20.56 -4.35 -25.23
CA ILE A 25 -19.29 -3.80 -25.70
C ILE A 25 -18.28 -4.95 -25.68
N GLU A 26 -17.70 -5.23 -26.83
CA GLU A 26 -16.65 -6.24 -26.96
C GLU A 26 -15.27 -5.61 -26.68
N GLY A 27 -14.32 -6.42 -26.21
CA GLY A 27 -12.95 -5.95 -25.90
C GLY A 27 -12.73 -5.54 -24.44
N GLU A 28 -11.67 -4.77 -24.17
CA GLU A 28 -11.26 -4.39 -22.81
C GLU A 28 -12.34 -3.59 -22.06
N GLU A 29 -13.05 -2.69 -22.75
CA GLU A 29 -14.12 -1.88 -22.16
C GLU A 29 -15.29 -2.73 -21.66
N GLY A 30 -15.59 -3.85 -22.33
CA GLY A 30 -16.60 -4.81 -21.88
C GLY A 30 -16.19 -5.57 -20.61
N ILE A 31 -14.89 -5.89 -20.47
CA ILE A 31 -14.35 -6.56 -19.28
C ILE A 31 -14.32 -5.59 -18.10
N ASP A 32 -13.93 -4.34 -18.33
CA ASP A 32 -13.92 -3.30 -17.30
C ASP A 32 -15.35 -3.03 -16.79
N ALA A 33 -16.34 -2.95 -17.69
CA ALA A 33 -17.76 -2.82 -17.33
C ALA A 33 -18.31 -4.06 -16.61
N LEU A 34 -17.83 -5.26 -16.91
CA LEU A 34 -18.19 -6.49 -16.18
C LEU A 34 -17.72 -6.42 -14.73
N PHE A 35 -16.47 -6.00 -14.49
CA PHE A 35 -15.95 -5.88 -13.13
C PHE A 35 -16.63 -4.78 -12.33
N ALA A 36 -17.04 -3.68 -12.97
CA ALA A 36 -17.89 -2.67 -12.33
C ALA A 36 -19.21 -3.30 -11.84
N GLN A 37 -19.90 -4.10 -12.67
CA GLN A 37 -21.13 -4.80 -12.27
C GLN A 37 -20.90 -5.83 -11.15
N VAL A 38 -19.75 -6.51 -11.14
CA VAL A 38 -19.38 -7.44 -10.06
C VAL A 38 -19.22 -6.68 -8.75
N ILE A 39 -18.56 -5.52 -8.77
CA ILE A 39 -18.40 -4.65 -7.61
C ILE A 39 -19.76 -4.14 -7.13
N ASP A 40 -20.61 -3.62 -8.02
CA ASP A 40 -21.96 -3.15 -7.67
C ASP A 40 -22.78 -4.24 -6.97
N ARG A 41 -22.72 -5.50 -7.46
CA ARG A 41 -23.38 -6.63 -6.81
C ARG A 41 -22.84 -6.87 -5.41
N LEU A 42 -21.52 -6.83 -5.23
CA LEU A 42 -20.90 -7.07 -3.92
C LEU A 42 -21.32 -6.01 -2.90
N GLU A 43 -21.38 -4.74 -3.31
CA GLU A 43 -21.86 -3.62 -2.46
C GLU A 43 -23.35 -3.73 -2.13
N MET A 44 -24.16 -4.43 -2.94
CA MET A 44 -25.57 -4.69 -2.63
C MET A 44 -25.77 -5.88 -1.68
N GLU A 45 -24.85 -6.85 -1.69
CA GLU A 45 -24.95 -8.08 -0.90
C GLU A 45 -24.21 -7.98 0.45
N LEU A 46 -23.23 -7.08 0.57
CA LEU A 46 -22.36 -6.89 1.71
C LEU A 46 -22.30 -5.41 2.09
N ASP A 47 -21.70 -5.11 3.24
CA ASP A 47 -21.41 -3.73 3.63
C ASP A 47 -20.44 -3.08 2.63
N ALA A 48 -20.87 -1.96 2.05
CA ALA A 48 -20.13 -1.26 1.01
C ALA A 48 -18.78 -0.70 1.51
N ASP A 49 -18.68 -0.32 2.78
CA ASP A 49 -17.42 0.15 3.37
C ASP A 49 -16.44 -1.01 3.49
N ILE A 50 -16.90 -2.20 3.87
CA ILE A 50 -16.05 -3.40 3.92
C ILE A 50 -15.57 -3.77 2.52
N VAL A 51 -16.47 -3.80 1.53
CA VAL A 51 -16.12 -4.12 0.14
C VAL A 51 -15.10 -3.12 -0.41
N GLY A 52 -15.35 -1.83 -0.24
CA GLY A 52 -14.48 -0.77 -0.70
C GLY A 52 -13.10 -0.82 -0.06
N ASN A 53 -13.04 -0.96 1.28
CA ASN A 53 -11.77 -1.02 2.00
C ASN A 53 -10.94 -2.25 1.62
N VAL A 54 -11.55 -3.45 1.55
CA VAL A 54 -10.81 -4.67 1.18
C VAL A 54 -10.24 -4.56 -0.24
N LEU A 55 -11.05 -4.10 -1.20
CA LEU A 55 -10.63 -3.98 -2.58
C LEU A 55 -9.54 -2.91 -2.73
N ALA A 56 -9.69 -1.76 -2.09
CA ALA A 56 -8.68 -0.69 -2.07
C ALA A 56 -7.36 -1.17 -1.44
N LEU A 57 -7.41 -1.88 -0.30
CA LEU A 57 -6.22 -2.41 0.37
C LEU A 57 -5.47 -3.41 -0.51
N ILE A 58 -6.17 -4.36 -1.16
CA ILE A 58 -5.55 -5.30 -2.09
C ILE A 58 -4.94 -4.55 -3.27
N CYS A 59 -5.65 -3.56 -3.83
CA CYS A 59 -5.19 -2.73 -4.95
C CYS A 59 -3.88 -1.99 -4.63
N CYS A 60 -3.78 -1.41 -3.44
CA CYS A 60 -2.62 -0.64 -3.00
C CYS A 60 -1.50 -1.51 -2.43
N SER A 61 -1.73 -2.81 -2.19
CA SER A 61 -0.72 -3.71 -1.65
C SER A 61 0.40 -3.97 -2.66
N ARG A 62 1.66 -4.02 -2.21
CA ARG A 62 2.80 -4.25 -3.11
C ARG A 62 3.02 -5.73 -3.43
N GLN A 63 2.79 -6.61 -2.44
CA GLN A 63 3.02 -8.06 -2.54
C GLN A 63 1.75 -8.89 -2.32
N GLY A 64 0.59 -8.24 -2.27
CA GLY A 64 -0.65 -8.85 -1.80
C GLY A 64 -0.79 -8.83 -0.27
N LEU A 65 -1.98 -9.20 0.19
CA LEU A 65 -2.35 -9.27 1.60
C LEU A 65 -2.89 -10.66 1.95
N SER A 66 -2.61 -11.14 3.15
CA SER A 66 -3.23 -12.36 3.66
C SER A 66 -4.61 -12.08 4.24
N GLU A 67 -5.40 -13.14 4.43
CA GLU A 67 -6.75 -13.02 5.02
C GLU A 67 -6.69 -12.42 6.44
N GLY A 68 -5.72 -12.85 7.26
CA GLY A 68 -5.54 -12.32 8.61
C GLY A 68 -5.11 -10.84 8.63
N GLU A 69 -4.26 -10.42 7.69
CA GLU A 69 -3.88 -9.00 7.57
C GLU A 69 -5.07 -8.14 7.17
N LEU A 70 -5.91 -8.62 6.25
CA LEU A 70 -7.13 -7.90 5.86
C LEU A 70 -8.09 -7.75 7.04
N GLU A 71 -8.25 -8.80 7.86
CA GLU A 71 -9.07 -8.76 9.07
C GLU A 71 -8.54 -7.75 10.10
N GLU A 72 -7.24 -7.79 10.40
CA GLU A 72 -6.60 -6.84 11.31
C GLU A 72 -6.67 -5.39 10.79
N LEU A 73 -6.45 -5.18 9.48
CA LEU A 73 -6.56 -3.87 8.83
C LEU A 73 -7.99 -3.31 8.90
N LEU A 74 -9.00 -4.12 8.58
CA LEU A 74 -10.40 -3.71 8.73
C LEU A 74 -10.72 -3.38 10.19
N GLY A 75 -10.17 -4.17 11.11
CA GLY A 75 -10.10 -3.92 12.55
C GLY A 75 -9.69 -2.49 12.88
N GLN A 76 -8.50 -2.10 12.41
CA GLN A 76 -7.87 -0.79 12.65
C GLN A 76 -8.59 0.37 11.98
N ILE A 77 -9.11 0.17 10.76
CA ILE A 77 -9.85 1.20 10.02
C ILE A 77 -11.19 1.51 10.71
N GLY A 78 -11.79 0.52 11.37
CA GLY A 78 -13.15 0.65 11.90
C GLY A 78 -14.19 0.73 10.77
N ALA A 79 -14.01 -0.09 9.73
CA ALA A 79 -14.88 -0.08 8.56
C ALA A 79 -16.29 -0.59 8.88
N GLY A 80 -17.30 0.23 8.61
CA GLY A 80 -18.73 -0.09 8.79
C GLY A 80 -19.21 -0.06 10.25
N PRO A 81 -20.54 -0.16 10.47
CA PRO A 81 -21.14 -0.22 11.81
C PRO A 81 -21.08 -1.63 12.43
N ALA A 82 -20.65 -2.62 11.65
CA ALA A 82 -20.56 -4.02 12.02
C ALA A 82 -19.54 -4.25 13.14
N ASP A 83 -19.84 -5.19 14.04
CA ASP A 83 -18.88 -5.62 15.04
C ASP A 83 -17.74 -6.46 14.40
N GLU A 84 -16.76 -6.88 15.20
CA GLU A 84 -15.61 -7.63 14.71
C GLU A 84 -15.98 -8.97 14.08
N GLU A 85 -16.96 -9.69 14.66
CA GLU A 85 -17.39 -11.00 14.16
C GLU A 85 -18.16 -10.87 12.84
N GLU A 86 -19.04 -9.86 12.74
CA GLU A 86 -19.76 -9.57 11.52
C GLU A 86 -18.82 -9.11 10.40
N ARG A 87 -17.83 -8.25 10.69
CA ARG A 87 -16.82 -7.84 9.71
C ARG A 87 -16.00 -9.03 9.19
N ALA A 88 -15.55 -9.91 10.08
CA ALA A 88 -14.83 -11.12 9.70
C ALA A 88 -15.70 -12.05 8.83
N GLY A 89 -16.97 -12.22 9.19
CA GLY A 89 -17.94 -13.00 8.40
C GLY A 89 -18.13 -12.43 6.99
N GLN A 90 -18.32 -11.11 6.87
CA GLN A 90 -18.47 -10.44 5.59
C GLN A 90 -17.20 -10.50 4.73
N LEU A 91 -16.02 -10.33 5.33
CA LEU A 91 -14.73 -10.52 4.65
C LEU A 91 -14.62 -11.93 4.05
N GLN A 92 -14.97 -12.98 4.80
CA GLN A 92 -14.92 -14.35 4.31
C GLN A 92 -15.89 -14.58 3.14
N VAL A 93 -17.09 -14.00 3.20
CA VAL A 93 -18.06 -14.07 2.10
C VAL A 93 -17.50 -13.35 0.87
N LEU A 94 -16.98 -12.13 1.03
CA LEU A 94 -16.37 -11.34 -0.04
C LEU A 94 -15.24 -12.10 -0.74
N LEU A 95 -14.28 -12.62 0.02
CA LEU A 95 -13.15 -13.38 -0.52
C LEU A 95 -13.58 -14.67 -1.21
N ARG A 96 -14.65 -15.31 -0.72
CA ARG A 96 -15.21 -16.50 -1.36
C ARG A 96 -15.86 -16.18 -2.70
N GLN A 97 -16.61 -15.08 -2.78
CA GLN A 97 -17.21 -14.61 -4.04
C GLN A 97 -16.14 -14.19 -5.05
N LEU A 98 -15.12 -13.48 -4.59
CA LEU A 98 -14.00 -13.01 -5.41
C LEU A 98 -12.93 -14.06 -5.70
N ARG A 99 -13.02 -15.27 -5.13
CA ARG A 99 -11.97 -16.30 -5.19
C ARG A 99 -11.46 -16.59 -6.60
N ARG A 100 -12.32 -16.49 -7.62
CA ARG A 100 -11.96 -16.74 -9.03
C ARG A 100 -11.24 -15.57 -9.70
N HIS A 101 -11.30 -14.39 -9.11
CA HIS A 101 -10.67 -13.15 -9.59
C HIS A 101 -9.45 -12.75 -8.78
N LEU A 102 -9.17 -13.46 -7.68
CA LEU A 102 -7.99 -13.28 -6.85
C LEU A 102 -6.91 -14.30 -7.22
N LEU A 103 -5.69 -13.80 -7.38
CA LEU A 103 -4.48 -14.59 -7.47
C LEU A 103 -4.01 -14.93 -6.05
N ARG A 104 -3.79 -16.22 -5.77
CA ARG A 104 -3.17 -16.68 -4.53
C ARG A 104 -1.69 -17.02 -4.76
N ARG A 105 -0.80 -16.32 -4.07
CA ARG A 105 0.65 -16.60 -4.01
C ARG A 105 1.00 -17.01 -2.58
N GLY A 106 0.93 -18.31 -2.30
CA GLY A 106 1.00 -18.81 -0.93
C GLY A 106 -0.21 -18.32 -0.13
N GLN A 107 0.05 -17.54 0.92
CA GLN A 107 -0.99 -16.95 1.77
C GLN A 107 -1.48 -15.58 1.30
N TYR A 108 -0.83 -14.98 0.29
CA TYR A 108 -1.15 -13.62 -0.17
C TYR A 108 -2.16 -13.63 -1.32
N LEU A 109 -3.08 -12.70 -1.22
CA LEU A 109 -4.14 -12.40 -2.16
C LEU A 109 -3.79 -11.14 -2.94
N ASP A 110 -3.92 -11.21 -4.25
CA ASP A 110 -3.72 -10.12 -5.19
C ASP A 110 -4.76 -10.24 -6.31
N PHE A 111 -4.92 -9.24 -7.17
CA PHE A 111 -5.83 -9.34 -8.31
C PHE A 111 -5.23 -10.19 -9.43
N PHE A 112 -6.03 -11.10 -9.97
CA PHE A 112 -5.63 -11.90 -11.14
C PHE A 112 -5.73 -11.09 -12.44
N HIS A 113 -6.77 -10.26 -12.57
CA HIS A 113 -7.04 -9.47 -13.77
C HIS A 113 -6.71 -8.00 -13.57
N ARG A 114 -5.95 -7.41 -14.50
CA ARG A 114 -5.70 -5.97 -14.56
C ARG A 114 -7.00 -5.15 -14.67
N SER A 115 -8.05 -5.69 -15.30
CA SER A 115 -9.35 -5.03 -15.38
C SER A 115 -10.04 -4.88 -14.02
N LEU A 116 -9.89 -5.85 -13.11
CA LEU A 116 -10.40 -5.69 -11.74
C LEU A 116 -9.64 -4.58 -11.01
N TYR A 117 -8.32 -4.55 -11.16
CA TYR A 117 -7.50 -3.44 -10.64
C TYR A 117 -7.99 -2.08 -11.17
N LYS A 118 -8.20 -1.95 -12.50
CA LYS A 118 -8.73 -0.73 -13.11
C LYS A 118 -10.10 -0.35 -12.54
N ALA A 119 -11.02 -1.31 -12.43
CA ALA A 119 -12.37 -1.07 -11.92
C ALA A 119 -12.35 -0.60 -10.46
N VAL A 120 -11.54 -1.25 -9.61
CA VAL A 120 -11.34 -0.86 -8.20
C VAL A 120 -10.72 0.52 -8.11
N HIS A 121 -9.69 0.82 -8.92
CA HIS A 121 -9.04 2.12 -8.92
C HIS A 121 -10.02 3.23 -9.34
N VAL A 122 -10.82 3.02 -10.37
CA VAL A 122 -11.83 4.00 -10.81
C VAL A 122 -12.94 4.16 -9.77
N ARG A 123 -13.34 3.10 -9.07
CA ARG A 123 -14.46 3.13 -8.12
C ARG A 123 -14.09 3.72 -6.77
N TYR A 124 -12.91 3.40 -6.25
CA TYR A 124 -12.53 3.69 -4.85
C TYR A 124 -11.28 4.56 -4.69
N LEU A 125 -10.43 4.66 -5.71
CA LEU A 125 -9.13 5.34 -5.63
C LEU A 125 -9.02 6.53 -6.60
N SER A 126 -10.12 6.92 -7.24
CA SER A 126 -10.12 8.04 -8.20
C SER A 126 -10.07 9.40 -7.53
N GLU A 127 -10.47 9.48 -6.26
CA GLU A 127 -10.36 10.70 -5.48
C GLU A 127 -8.90 10.95 -5.09
N GLU A 128 -8.50 12.22 -5.14
CA GLU A 128 -7.10 12.65 -5.01
C GLU A 128 -6.40 12.12 -3.75
N ASP A 129 -7.14 11.89 -2.67
CA ASP A 129 -6.60 11.43 -1.39
C ASP A 129 -6.94 9.98 -1.01
N ALA A 130 -7.79 9.28 -1.77
CA ALA A 130 -8.25 7.95 -1.39
C ALA A 130 -7.12 6.90 -1.48
N GLU A 131 -6.29 6.96 -2.54
CA GLU A 131 -5.12 6.11 -2.68
C GLU A 131 -4.09 6.36 -1.58
N ASN A 132 -3.83 7.65 -1.28
CA ASN A 132 -2.96 8.04 -0.17
C ASN A 132 -3.48 7.49 1.16
N GLN A 133 -4.79 7.57 1.41
CA GLN A 133 -5.40 7.07 2.64
C GLN A 133 -5.26 5.56 2.79
N ALA A 134 -5.50 4.78 1.72
CA ALA A 134 -5.25 3.34 1.73
C ALA A 134 -3.78 3.01 2.06
N HIS A 135 -2.84 3.76 1.48
CA HIS A 135 -1.43 3.64 1.81
C HIS A 135 -1.09 4.06 3.25
N ARG A 136 -1.79 5.05 3.83
CA ARG A 136 -1.63 5.39 5.27
C ARG A 136 -2.04 4.22 6.17
N HIS A 137 -3.15 3.57 5.87
CA HIS A 137 -3.58 2.38 6.62
C HIS A 137 -2.56 1.24 6.52
N LEU A 138 -2.05 0.97 5.32
CA LEU A 138 -0.99 -0.04 5.12
C LEU A 138 0.31 0.35 5.83
N ALA A 139 0.70 1.63 5.80
CA ALA A 139 1.87 2.14 6.49
C ALA A 139 1.75 2.05 8.01
N ALA A 140 0.57 2.32 8.56
CA ALA A 140 0.28 2.17 9.99
C ALA A 140 0.34 0.69 10.41
N TYR A 141 -0.28 -0.19 9.63
CA TYR A 141 -0.33 -1.63 9.88
C TYR A 141 1.05 -2.30 9.84
N PHE A 142 1.81 -2.09 8.76
CA PHE A 142 3.18 -2.63 8.65
C PHE A 142 4.18 -1.86 9.50
N GLY A 143 3.79 -0.65 9.91
CA GLY A 143 4.48 0.19 10.86
C GLY A 143 4.14 -0.14 12.31
N LEU A 144 4.50 0.79 13.19
CA LEU A 144 4.66 0.57 14.62
C LEU A 144 3.36 0.73 15.44
N GLU A 145 2.21 0.31 14.93
CA GLU A 145 0.92 0.47 15.64
C GLU A 145 0.51 -0.69 16.56
N THR A 146 1.42 -1.58 16.94
CA THR A 146 1.12 -2.58 18.00
C THR A 146 2.02 -2.53 19.25
N HIS A 147 2.94 -1.56 19.39
CA HIS A 147 3.70 -1.44 20.64
C HIS A 147 3.86 0.01 21.16
N PRO A 148 3.33 0.31 22.37
CA PRO A 148 3.53 1.60 23.01
C PRO A 148 5.00 1.76 23.41
N SER A 149 5.64 2.80 22.89
CA SER A 149 6.86 3.44 23.40
C SER A 149 8.18 2.63 23.46
N GLY A 150 9.18 3.13 22.74
CA GLY A 150 10.53 3.29 23.33
C GLY A 150 11.68 2.57 22.64
N ARG A 151 12.45 3.32 21.87
CA ARG A 151 13.89 3.14 21.53
C ARG A 151 14.40 1.82 20.90
N ALA A 152 13.61 0.74 20.83
CA ALA A 152 13.95 -0.54 20.18
C ALA A 152 12.93 -0.97 19.10
N ALA A 153 12.25 0.01 18.51
CA ALA A 153 11.02 -0.17 17.76
C ALA A 153 11.17 -0.97 16.44
N TRP A 154 12.29 -0.78 15.72
CA TRP A 154 12.48 -1.43 14.41
C TRP A 154 12.89 -2.90 14.49
N ALA A 155 13.50 -3.32 15.61
CA ALA A 155 13.96 -4.69 15.78
C ALA A 155 12.81 -5.66 16.06
N SER A 156 11.67 -5.18 16.56
CA SER A 156 10.46 -5.99 16.74
C SER A 156 9.64 -6.13 15.47
N ILE A 157 9.89 -5.31 14.44
CA ILE A 157 9.20 -5.43 13.15
C ILE A 157 9.82 -6.60 12.38
N GLY A 158 8.98 -7.54 11.97
CA GLY A 158 9.39 -8.65 11.14
C GLY A 158 9.87 -8.21 9.75
N PRO A 159 10.55 -9.08 8.98
CA PRO A 159 11.06 -8.76 7.65
C PRO A 159 9.99 -8.20 6.71
N ARG A 160 8.74 -8.70 6.81
CA ARG A 160 7.63 -8.19 5.99
C ARG A 160 7.31 -6.73 6.26
N GLY A 161 7.08 -6.35 7.52
CA GLY A 161 6.79 -4.96 7.88
C GLY A 161 7.95 -4.03 7.48
N LEU A 162 9.19 -4.44 7.72
CA LEU A 162 10.38 -3.70 7.30
C LEU A 162 10.48 -3.52 5.77
N SER A 163 9.96 -4.47 4.99
CA SER A 163 9.98 -4.41 3.53
C SER A 163 8.87 -3.54 2.92
N GLU A 164 7.78 -3.30 3.66
CA GLU A 164 6.57 -2.62 3.16
C GLU A 164 6.41 -1.20 3.73
N VAL A 165 6.89 -0.95 4.96
CA VAL A 165 6.59 0.29 5.70
C VAL A 165 7.02 1.57 4.97
N VAL A 166 8.27 1.64 4.49
CA VAL A 166 8.78 2.85 3.81
C VAL A 166 8.11 3.04 2.45
N TYR A 167 7.84 1.95 1.73
CA TYR A 167 7.11 1.98 0.47
C TYR A 167 5.74 2.65 0.66
N HIS A 168 4.95 2.18 1.64
CA HIS A 168 3.63 2.73 1.90
C HIS A 168 3.67 4.13 2.51
N GLN A 169 4.63 4.45 3.39
CA GLN A 169 4.82 5.82 3.89
C GLN A 169 5.11 6.80 2.75
N THR A 170 5.97 6.39 1.80
CA THR A 170 6.32 7.22 0.64
C THR A 170 5.11 7.43 -0.26
N LYS A 171 4.36 6.35 -0.57
CA LYS A 171 3.12 6.44 -1.37
C LYS A 171 2.02 7.24 -0.69
N ALA A 172 1.98 7.26 0.64
CA ALA A 172 1.06 8.05 1.45
C ALA A 172 1.51 9.52 1.68
N CYS A 173 2.67 9.92 1.13
CA CYS A 173 3.28 11.23 1.35
C CYS A 173 3.58 11.56 2.84
N LEU A 174 3.88 10.54 3.65
CA LEU A 174 4.24 10.66 5.07
C LEU A 174 5.73 11.00 5.24
N TRP A 175 6.15 12.15 4.70
CA TRP A 175 7.58 12.53 4.64
C TRP A 175 8.30 12.55 6.00
N PRO A 176 7.70 13.06 7.10
CA PRO A 176 8.34 13.02 8.41
C PRO A 176 8.62 11.59 8.91
N GLU A 177 7.75 10.64 8.58
CA GLU A 177 7.89 9.21 8.93
C GLU A 177 8.99 8.56 8.09
N VAL A 178 9.00 8.84 6.78
CA VAL A 178 10.04 8.35 5.85
C VAL A 178 11.42 8.83 6.28
N GLU A 179 11.58 10.13 6.53
CA GLU A 179 12.85 10.72 6.97
C GLU A 179 13.30 10.07 8.29
N ARG A 180 12.38 9.93 9.25
CA ARG A 180 12.66 9.30 10.54
C ARG A 180 13.12 7.85 10.39
N ALA A 181 12.51 7.08 9.48
CA ALA A 181 12.88 5.69 9.25
C ALA A 181 14.25 5.58 8.55
N LEU A 182 14.44 6.25 7.41
CA LEU A 182 15.65 6.11 6.60
C LEU A 182 16.89 6.76 7.25
N CYS A 183 16.70 7.83 8.04
CA CYS A 183 17.80 8.46 8.79
C CYS A 183 18.07 7.79 10.16
N ASP A 184 17.34 6.74 10.54
CA ASP A 184 17.60 5.98 11.76
C ASP A 184 18.47 4.75 11.48
N LEU A 185 19.71 4.78 11.95
CA LEU A 185 20.65 3.66 11.80
C LEU A 185 20.14 2.35 12.41
N ARG A 186 19.19 2.39 13.35
CA ARG A 186 18.56 1.18 13.89
C ARG A 186 17.62 0.53 12.87
N PHE A 187 16.89 1.33 12.10
CA PHE A 187 16.05 0.84 10.99
C PHE A 187 16.91 0.26 9.88
N VAL A 188 17.94 1.00 9.44
CA VAL A 188 18.92 0.53 8.44
C VAL A 188 19.54 -0.80 8.88
N ARG A 189 19.97 -0.89 10.15
CA ARG A 189 20.51 -2.14 10.71
C ARG A 189 19.46 -3.25 10.70
N ALA A 190 18.20 -2.97 11.05
CA ALA A 190 17.14 -3.97 11.04
C ALA A 190 16.87 -4.52 9.62
N LYS A 191 16.78 -3.66 8.59
CA LYS A 191 16.66 -4.11 7.18
C LYS A 191 17.86 -4.97 6.77
N CYS A 192 19.08 -4.53 7.05
CA CYS A 192 20.28 -5.30 6.71
C CYS A 192 20.33 -6.66 7.44
N ALA A 193 20.00 -6.69 8.73
CA ALA A 193 19.95 -7.93 9.51
C ALA A 193 18.87 -8.90 9.02
N ALA A 194 17.77 -8.38 8.46
CA ALA A 194 16.72 -9.16 7.82
C ALA A 194 17.04 -9.57 6.36
N GLY A 195 18.23 -9.22 5.83
CA GLY A 195 18.63 -9.52 4.45
C GLY A 195 17.98 -8.63 3.39
N LEU A 196 17.42 -7.49 3.78
CA LEU A 196 16.68 -6.55 2.91
C LEU A 196 17.55 -5.40 2.40
N THR A 197 18.84 -5.64 2.13
CA THR A 197 19.76 -4.59 1.67
C THR A 197 19.36 -4.02 0.31
N ASP A 198 18.99 -4.87 -0.65
CA ASP A 198 18.48 -4.39 -1.95
C ASP A 198 17.18 -3.61 -1.79
N GLY A 199 16.30 -4.08 -0.91
CA GLY A 199 15.07 -3.36 -0.56
C GLY A 199 15.32 -2.03 0.16
N LEU A 200 16.43 -1.87 0.87
CA LEU A 200 16.83 -0.58 1.44
C LEU A 200 17.30 0.38 0.34
N ILE A 201 18.07 -0.11 -0.64
CA ILE A 201 18.47 0.69 -1.81
C ILE A 201 17.23 1.18 -2.55
N SER A 202 16.28 0.27 -2.82
CA SER A 202 15.01 0.61 -3.47
C SER A 202 14.20 1.67 -2.70
N ASP A 203 14.25 1.70 -1.37
CA ASP A 203 13.58 2.75 -0.59
C ASP A 203 14.20 4.13 -0.85
N TYR A 204 15.54 4.23 -0.94
CA TYR A 204 16.22 5.48 -1.27
C TYR A 204 15.99 5.88 -2.74
N ASP A 205 16.01 4.92 -3.65
CA ASP A 205 15.72 5.16 -5.08
C ASP A 205 14.30 5.70 -5.28
N LEU A 206 13.32 5.21 -4.49
CA LEU A 206 11.93 5.66 -4.55
C LEU A 206 11.78 7.16 -4.21
N LEU A 207 12.68 7.71 -3.41
CA LEU A 207 12.71 9.13 -3.07
C LEU A 207 13.43 9.98 -4.11
N GLU A 208 13.92 9.37 -5.19
CA GLU A 208 14.88 9.98 -6.11
C GLU A 208 16.05 10.62 -5.35
N ALA A 209 16.43 10.01 -4.21
CA ALA A 209 17.58 10.41 -3.43
C ALA A 209 18.82 10.03 -4.23
N GLY A 210 19.13 10.83 -5.25
CA GLY A 210 20.30 10.68 -6.10
C GLY A 210 21.57 10.68 -5.24
N PRO A 211 22.73 10.36 -5.84
CA PRO A 211 24.00 10.48 -5.13
C PRO A 211 24.05 11.88 -4.54
N ALA A 212 24.18 11.96 -3.20
CA ALA A 212 24.26 13.22 -2.50
C ALA A 212 25.30 14.08 -3.22
N GLN A 213 24.84 15.12 -3.90
CA GLN A 213 25.77 16.11 -4.41
C GLN A 213 26.31 16.78 -3.16
N PRO A 214 27.62 16.64 -2.86
CA PRO A 214 28.16 17.35 -1.72
C PRO A 214 27.84 18.82 -1.96
N ASP A 215 27.09 19.42 -1.04
CA ASP A 215 27.01 20.86 -0.96
C ASP A 215 28.45 21.41 -0.98
N PRO A 216 28.64 22.63 -1.50
CA PRO A 216 29.91 23.32 -1.36
C PRO A 216 30.37 23.15 0.10
N PRO A 217 31.62 22.71 0.35
CA PRO A 217 32.06 22.37 1.70
C PRO A 217 31.69 23.51 2.63
N LEU A 218 30.99 23.20 3.73
CA LEU A 218 30.62 24.19 4.75
C LEU A 218 31.87 25.00 5.11
N GLN A 219 31.99 26.20 4.55
CA GLN A 219 33.06 27.13 4.88
C GLN A 219 32.67 27.79 6.19
N THR A 220 32.86 27.08 7.30
CA THR A 220 32.72 27.71 8.61
C THR A 220 33.78 28.80 8.71
N ALA A 221 33.36 30.05 8.90
CA ALA A 221 34.27 31.17 9.05
C ALA A 221 35.04 31.00 10.36
N TRP A 222 36.36 30.88 10.26
CA TRP A 222 37.24 30.87 11.42
C TRP A 222 37.60 32.32 11.77
N ARG A 223 37.75 32.63 13.06
CA ARG A 223 38.24 33.94 13.50
C ARG A 223 39.74 33.89 13.71
N ARG A 224 40.50 34.68 12.96
CA ARG A 224 41.97 34.77 13.08
C ARG A 224 42.42 36.22 13.03
N ARG A 225 43.20 36.65 14.04
CA ARG A 225 43.75 38.03 14.15
C ARG A 225 42.69 39.16 13.99
N GLY A 226 41.46 38.92 14.44
CA GLY A 226 40.38 39.92 14.43
C GLY A 226 39.50 39.91 13.18
N ALA A 227 39.85 39.19 12.12
CA ALA A 227 39.04 39.02 10.92
C ALA A 227 38.36 37.64 10.88
N TYR A 228 37.18 37.57 10.26
CA TYR A 228 36.53 36.32 9.86
C TYR A 228 37.08 35.92 8.49
N GLY A 229 37.24 34.62 8.26
CA GLY A 229 37.67 34.12 6.96
C GLY A 229 37.48 32.61 6.84
N ALA A 230 37.47 32.10 5.61
CA ALA A 230 37.38 30.69 5.32
C ALA A 230 38.75 30.12 4.94
N ARG A 231 39.03 28.90 5.39
CA ARG A 231 40.22 28.15 4.94
C ARG A 231 39.79 27.18 3.86
N CYS A 232 40.38 27.28 2.67
CA CYS A 232 40.12 26.33 1.60
C CYS A 232 40.56 24.92 2.05
N PRO A 233 39.66 23.92 2.06
CA PRO A 233 40.01 22.56 2.49
C PRO A 233 41.01 21.87 1.56
N HIS A 234 41.11 22.33 0.31
CA HIS A 234 41.94 21.70 -0.72
C HIS A 234 43.36 22.27 -0.78
N CYS A 235 43.53 23.59 -0.88
CA CYS A 235 44.85 24.24 -0.98
C CYS A 235 45.35 24.82 0.36
N ARG A 236 44.52 24.78 1.43
CA ARG A 236 44.80 25.33 2.76
C ARG A 236 45.03 26.85 2.83
N ALA A 237 44.79 27.58 1.74
CA ALA A 237 44.86 29.04 1.69
C ALA A 237 43.75 29.68 2.54
N TRP A 238 44.06 30.87 3.09
CA TRP A 238 43.14 31.67 3.88
C TRP A 238 42.50 32.73 2.99
N HIS A 239 41.18 32.85 3.05
CA HIS A 239 40.40 33.90 2.40
C HIS A 239 39.66 34.67 3.49
N GLU A 240 39.94 35.98 3.60
CA GLU A 240 39.19 36.89 4.48
C GLU A 240 37.81 37.20 3.89
#